data_AF-A0A256WH51-F1
#
_entry.id   AF-A0A256WH51-F1
#
_cell.length_a   1.000
_cell.length_b   1.000
_cell.length_c   1.000
_cell.angle_alpha   90.00
_cell.angle_beta   90.00
_cell.angle_gamma   90.00
#
_symmetry.space_group_name_H-M   'P 1'
#
loop_
_entity.id
_entity.type
_entity.pdbx_description
1 polymer ?
#
loop_
_entity_poly.entity_id
_entity_poly.type
_entity_poly.pdbx_seq_one_letter_code
_entity_poly.pdbx_strand_id
1 'polypeptide(L)'
;MKYFSKAFLIILFVLFTSSLYSAYLTDVPITVTQPDGSRLELFATGDEFYNWIHDENGYTIIRDSNTGECVYAEEVAGELVPTAFKPNQDNPATKGLTPFANISPDNMLKIRKGFCTAENFPEKAVAKTKNELQIANTGTINNVVVFVRFSDDSEYSKGLQTYADMHNSDGVSMKAYFDEVSYK
;
A
#
# COMPACT_ATOMS: atom_id res chain seq x y z
N MET A 1 -27.27 -37.34 20.84
CA MET A 1 -27.81 -36.00 20.47
C MET A 1 -26.96 -34.81 20.94
N LYS A 2 -26.44 -34.73 22.18
CA LYS A 2 -25.68 -33.55 22.67
C LYS A 2 -24.41 -33.19 21.88
N TYR A 3 -23.68 -34.18 21.33
CA TYR A 3 -22.47 -33.93 20.53
C TYR A 3 -22.77 -33.44 19.11
N PHE A 4 -23.93 -33.81 18.56
CA PHE A 4 -24.38 -33.38 17.23
C PHE A 4 -24.68 -31.87 17.19
N SER A 5 -25.28 -31.35 18.27
CA SER A 5 -25.54 -29.92 18.45
C SER A 5 -24.25 -29.10 18.56
N LYS A 6 -23.21 -29.63 19.21
CA LYS A 6 -21.90 -28.96 19.33
C LYS A 6 -21.14 -28.95 18.00
N ALA A 7 -21.15 -30.07 17.27
CA ALA A 7 -20.53 -30.15 15.94
C ALA A 7 -21.21 -29.20 14.95
N PHE A 8 -22.55 -29.10 14.99
CA PHE A 8 -23.31 -28.17 14.17
C PHE A 8 -22.95 -26.70 14.47
N LEU A 9 -22.82 -26.32 15.75
CA LEU A 9 -22.39 -24.97 16.14
C LEU A 9 -20.96 -24.64 15.70
N ILE A 10 -20.04 -25.60 15.74
CA ILE A 10 -18.66 -25.41 15.26
C ILE A 10 -18.65 -25.22 13.74
N ILE A 11 -19.41 -26.02 12.98
CA ILE A 11 -19.52 -25.88 11.53
C ILE A 11 -20.13 -24.52 11.17
N LEU A 12 -21.17 -24.08 11.87
CA LEU A 12 -21.78 -22.78 11.66
C LEU A 12 -20.81 -21.63 11.95
N PHE A 13 -19.99 -21.75 13.00
CA PHE A 13 -18.96 -20.77 13.33
C PHE A 13 -17.86 -20.71 12.26
N VAL A 14 -17.39 -21.85 11.75
CA VAL A 14 -16.38 -21.92 10.68
C VAL A 14 -16.90 -21.34 9.36
N LEU A 15 -18.17 -21.57 9.03
CA LEU A 15 -18.81 -20.97 7.85
C LEU A 15 -19.00 -19.46 7.98
N PHE A 16 -19.16 -18.95 9.20
CA PHE A 16 -19.30 -17.52 9.46
C PHE A 16 -17.95 -16.79 9.36
N THR A 17 -16.87 -17.39 9.83
CA THR A 17 -15.53 -16.77 9.79
C THR A 17 -14.90 -16.78 8.39
N SER A 18 -15.35 -17.64 7.47
CA SER A 18 -14.90 -17.61 6.07
C SER A 18 -15.40 -16.40 5.26
N SER A 19 -16.30 -15.58 5.82
CA SER A 19 -16.79 -14.34 5.19
C SER A 19 -16.02 -13.09 5.63
N LEU A 20 -14.96 -13.24 6.42
CA LEU A 20 -14.08 -12.13 6.77
C LEU A 20 -13.17 -11.83 5.57
N TYR A 21 -13.57 -10.85 4.77
CA TYR A 21 -12.71 -10.30 3.74
C TYR A 21 -11.52 -9.61 4.41
N SER A 22 -10.32 -9.83 3.86
CA SER A 22 -9.17 -8.94 4.08
C SER A 22 -9.57 -7.51 3.71
N ALA A 23 -8.75 -6.50 3.98
CA ALA A 23 -9.02 -5.09 3.65
C ALA A 23 -9.03 -4.79 2.13
N TYR A 24 -9.62 -5.69 1.33
CA TYR A 24 -9.88 -5.53 -0.10
C TYR A 24 -11.01 -4.52 -0.28
N LEU A 25 -10.69 -3.42 -0.95
CA LEU A 25 -11.61 -2.35 -1.28
C LEU A 25 -11.92 -2.39 -2.77
N THR A 26 -13.16 -2.08 -3.11
CA THR A 26 -13.66 -2.06 -4.48
C THR A 26 -14.26 -0.70 -4.78
N ASP A 27 -14.02 -0.21 -5.99
CA ASP A 27 -14.66 0.97 -6.54
C ASP A 27 -14.55 2.20 -5.62
N VAL A 28 -13.37 2.40 -5.00
CA VAL A 28 -13.12 3.56 -4.16
C VAL A 28 -12.95 4.78 -5.08
N PRO A 29 -13.84 5.78 -5.02
CA PRO A 29 -13.75 6.93 -5.90
C PRO A 29 -12.50 7.76 -5.61
N ILE A 30 -11.77 8.10 -6.66
CA ILE A 30 -10.58 8.94 -6.59
C ILE A 30 -10.60 10.00 -7.70
N THR A 31 -10.05 11.17 -7.41
CA THR A 31 -9.86 12.22 -8.42
C THR A 31 -8.37 12.36 -8.74
N VAL A 32 -7.99 12.16 -10.00
CA VAL A 32 -6.61 12.31 -10.47
C VAL A 32 -6.47 13.60 -11.29
N THR A 33 -5.49 14.43 -10.94
CA THR A 33 -5.14 15.63 -11.74
C THR A 33 -4.09 15.27 -12.78
N GLN A 34 -4.37 15.56 -14.04
CA GLN A 34 -3.48 15.37 -15.19
C GLN A 34 -2.43 16.50 -15.28
N PRO A 35 -1.33 16.31 -16.03
CA PRO A 35 -0.31 17.34 -16.23
C PRO A 35 -0.85 18.65 -16.85
N ASP A 36 -1.92 18.57 -17.65
CA ASP A 36 -2.60 19.72 -18.24
C ASP A 36 -3.58 20.43 -17.27
N GLY A 37 -3.72 19.95 -16.04
CA GLY A 37 -4.61 20.47 -15.02
C GLY A 37 -6.04 19.94 -15.08
N SER A 38 -6.40 19.13 -16.08
CA SER A 38 -7.69 18.45 -16.14
C SER A 38 -7.82 17.40 -15.03
N ARG A 39 -9.07 17.04 -14.69
CA ARG A 39 -9.39 16.08 -13.62
C ARG A 39 -10.07 14.86 -14.20
N LEU A 40 -9.65 13.68 -13.72
CA LEU A 40 -10.30 12.41 -13.99
C LEU A 40 -10.97 11.89 -12.71
N GLU A 41 -12.24 11.53 -12.79
CA GLU A 41 -12.95 10.81 -11.74
C GLU A 41 -12.86 9.32 -12.04
N LEU A 42 -12.13 8.59 -11.21
CA LEU A 42 -11.76 7.20 -11.41
C LEU A 42 -12.05 6.38 -10.15
N PHE A 43 -11.79 5.09 -10.22
CA PHE A 43 -11.95 4.15 -9.13
C PHE A 43 -10.66 3.42 -8.84
N ALA A 44 -10.38 3.19 -7.56
CA ALA A 44 -9.32 2.33 -7.07
C ALA A 44 -9.90 1.04 -6.49
N THR A 45 -9.38 -0.10 -6.92
CA THR A 45 -9.79 -1.42 -6.43
C THR A 45 -8.54 -2.24 -6.08
N GLY A 46 -8.54 -2.94 -4.94
CA GLY A 46 -7.39 -3.73 -4.50
C GLY A 46 -7.28 -3.91 -2.99
N ASP A 47 -6.14 -4.43 -2.56
CA ASP A 47 -5.75 -4.61 -1.16
C ASP A 47 -4.38 -3.98 -0.86
N GLU A 48 -3.82 -4.24 0.33
CA GLU A 48 -2.51 -3.76 0.75
C GLU A 48 -1.34 -4.27 -0.10
N PHE A 49 -1.53 -5.31 -0.91
CA PHE A 49 -0.50 -5.89 -1.75
C PHE A 49 -0.57 -5.37 -3.18
N TYR A 50 -1.78 -5.21 -3.72
CA TYR A 50 -1.97 -4.76 -5.08
C TYR A 50 -3.30 -4.02 -5.25
N ASN A 51 -3.22 -2.85 -5.87
CA ASN A 51 -4.36 -2.07 -6.31
C ASN A 51 -4.16 -1.58 -7.74
N TRP A 52 -5.27 -1.35 -8.44
CA TRP A 52 -5.31 -0.84 -9.80
C TRP A 52 -6.35 0.26 -9.90
N ILE A 53 -6.16 1.14 -10.88
CA ILE A 53 -7.05 2.27 -11.15
C ILE A 53 -7.83 2.00 -12.43
N HIS A 54 -9.11 2.35 -12.44
CA HIS A 54 -9.98 2.14 -13.59
C HIS A 54 -11.10 3.16 -13.70
N ASP A 55 -11.75 3.19 -14.87
CA ASP A 55 -12.99 3.93 -15.06
C ASP A 55 -14.23 3.15 -14.55
N GLU A 56 -15.41 3.77 -14.67
CA GLU A 56 -16.69 3.19 -14.25
C GLU A 56 -17.04 1.86 -14.93
N ASN A 57 -16.43 1.56 -16.09
CA ASN A 57 -16.68 0.35 -16.87
C ASN A 57 -15.59 -0.71 -16.65
N GLY A 58 -14.66 -0.47 -15.72
CA GLY A 58 -13.58 -1.40 -15.38
C GLY A 58 -12.39 -1.37 -16.33
N TYR A 59 -12.26 -0.36 -17.19
CA TYR A 59 -11.07 -0.23 -18.04
C TYR A 59 -9.90 0.34 -17.25
N THR A 60 -8.80 -0.40 -17.24
CA THR A 60 -7.60 -0.10 -16.46
C THR A 60 -6.89 1.14 -16.98
N ILE A 61 -6.48 2.00 -16.06
CA ILE A 61 -5.78 3.25 -16.35
C ILE A 61 -4.45 3.24 -15.60
N ILE A 62 -3.37 3.53 -16.32
CA ILE A 62 -2.04 3.67 -15.76
C ILE A 62 -1.43 5.01 -16.17
N ARG A 63 -0.37 5.43 -15.47
CA ARG A 63 0.39 6.62 -15.85
C ARG A 63 1.50 6.22 -16.83
N ASP A 64 1.49 6.80 -18.02
CA ASP A 64 2.58 6.63 -18.97
C ASP A 64 3.85 7.30 -18.41
N SER A 65 4.94 6.54 -18.32
CA SER A 65 6.20 7.00 -17.76
C SER A 65 6.92 8.03 -18.65
N ASN A 66 6.60 8.09 -19.94
CA ASN A 66 7.22 9.02 -20.87
C ASN A 66 6.56 10.41 -20.83
N THR A 67 5.22 10.44 -20.76
CA THR A 67 4.42 11.67 -20.83
C THR A 67 3.93 12.16 -19.47
N GLY A 68 3.83 11.27 -18.49
CA GLY A 68 3.22 11.54 -17.18
C GLY A 68 1.68 11.60 -17.20
N GLU A 69 1.06 11.42 -18.37
CA GLU A 69 -0.39 11.42 -18.55
C GLU A 69 -1.00 10.07 -18.10
N CYS A 70 -2.24 10.11 -17.62
CA CYS A 70 -3.01 8.89 -17.37
C CYS A 70 -3.67 8.44 -18.67
N VAL A 71 -3.41 7.18 -19.05
CA VAL A 71 -3.89 6.53 -20.28
C VAL A 71 -4.50 5.17 -19.97
N TYR A 72 -5.36 4.68 -20.85
CA TYR A 72 -5.85 3.31 -20.75
C TYR A 72 -4.70 2.31 -20.94
N ALA A 73 -4.78 1.17 -20.26
CA ALA A 73 -3.82 0.09 -20.35
C ALA A 73 -4.44 -1.14 -21.00
N GLU A 74 -3.59 -1.92 -21.65
CA GLU A 74 -3.90 -3.27 -22.10
C GLU A 74 -2.98 -4.28 -21.42
N GLU A 75 -3.45 -5.51 -21.30
CA GLU A 75 -2.64 -6.61 -20.79
C GLU A 75 -1.86 -7.24 -21.94
N VAL A 76 -0.53 -7.25 -21.83
CA VAL A 76 0.38 -7.88 -22.77
C VAL A 76 1.35 -8.78 -22.01
N ALA A 77 1.24 -10.09 -22.22
CA ALA A 77 2.14 -11.09 -21.65
C ALA A 77 2.23 -11.06 -20.10
N GLY A 78 1.10 -10.78 -19.46
CA GLY A 78 0.93 -10.74 -18.01
C GLY A 78 1.27 -9.40 -17.36
N GLU A 79 1.56 -8.37 -18.15
CA GLU A 79 1.89 -7.02 -17.70
C GLU A 79 0.90 -6.00 -18.25
N LEU A 80 0.71 -4.88 -17.54
CA LEU A 80 -0.07 -3.75 -18.03
C LEU A 80 0.82 -2.80 -18.82
N VAL A 81 0.47 -2.56 -20.08
CA VAL A 81 1.22 -1.69 -21.00
C VAL A 81 0.36 -0.46 -21.32
N PRO A 82 0.94 0.76 -21.31
CA PRO A 82 0.19 1.97 -21.61
C PRO A 82 -0.17 2.01 -23.10
N THR A 83 -1.40 2.39 -23.39
CA THR A 83 -1.89 2.61 -24.76
C THR A 83 -1.85 4.11 -25.11
N ALA A 84 -2.17 4.44 -26.36
CA ALA A 84 -2.33 5.83 -26.78
C ALA A 84 -3.70 6.44 -26.40
N PHE A 85 -4.62 5.65 -25.83
CA PHE A 85 -6.01 6.06 -25.61
C PHE A 85 -6.18 6.79 -24.28
N LYS A 86 -6.88 7.92 -24.31
CA LYS A 86 -7.03 8.80 -23.15
C LYS A 86 -8.41 8.69 -22.50
N PRO A 87 -8.49 8.57 -21.16
CA PRO A 87 -9.75 8.69 -20.43
C PRO A 87 -10.44 10.03 -20.74
N ASN A 88 -11.77 10.03 -20.77
CA ASN A 88 -12.61 11.17 -21.17
C ASN A 88 -12.45 11.69 -22.62
N GLN A 89 -11.60 11.06 -23.44
CA GLN A 89 -11.41 11.43 -24.86
C GLN A 89 -11.71 10.27 -25.80
N ASP A 90 -11.22 9.07 -25.47
CA ASP A 90 -11.41 7.86 -26.25
C ASP A 90 -12.42 6.92 -25.59
N ASN A 91 -13.15 6.16 -26.40
CA ASN A 91 -13.97 5.05 -25.92
C ASN A 91 -13.18 3.73 -26.00
N PRO A 92 -12.73 3.15 -24.87
CA PRO A 92 -11.87 1.97 -24.86
C PRO A 92 -12.52 0.73 -25.49
N ALA A 93 -13.84 0.57 -25.34
CA ALA A 93 -14.58 -0.55 -25.92
C ALA A 93 -14.49 -0.56 -27.46
N THR A 94 -14.60 0.61 -28.08
CA THR A 94 -14.51 0.76 -29.55
C THR A 94 -13.09 0.59 -30.08
N LYS A 95 -12.09 0.72 -29.20
CA LYS A 95 -10.66 0.53 -29.52
C LYS A 95 -10.20 -0.91 -29.34
N GLY A 96 -11.09 -1.81 -28.91
CA GLY A 96 -10.80 -3.24 -28.72
C GLY A 96 -10.13 -3.57 -27.40
N LEU A 97 -10.10 -2.64 -26.44
CA LEU A 97 -9.62 -2.94 -25.11
C LEU A 97 -10.58 -3.86 -24.38
N THR A 98 -10.02 -4.71 -23.52
CA THR A 98 -10.78 -5.58 -22.63
C THR A 98 -10.95 -4.91 -21.27
N PRO A 99 -12.17 -4.86 -20.72
CA PRO A 99 -12.37 -4.41 -19.35
C PRO A 99 -11.71 -5.40 -18.38
N PHE A 100 -11.36 -4.91 -17.19
CA PHE A 100 -10.67 -5.65 -16.13
C PHE A 100 -9.30 -6.22 -16.53
N ALA A 101 -8.65 -5.62 -17.52
CA ALA A 101 -7.26 -5.92 -17.86
C ALA A 101 -6.37 -5.74 -16.63
N ASN A 102 -5.62 -6.76 -16.24
CA ASN A 102 -4.83 -6.72 -15.03
C ASN A 102 -3.51 -7.46 -15.23
N ILE A 103 -2.56 -7.27 -14.33
CA ILE A 103 -1.35 -8.10 -14.33
C ILE A 103 -1.71 -9.56 -14.08
N SER A 104 -0.86 -10.47 -14.55
CA SER A 104 -1.10 -11.91 -14.38
C SER A 104 -1.20 -12.31 -12.91
N PRO A 105 -1.96 -13.38 -12.57
CA PRO A 105 -2.00 -13.92 -11.21
C PRO A 105 -0.62 -14.25 -10.64
N ASP A 106 0.30 -14.72 -11.49
CA ASP A 106 1.69 -14.99 -11.09
C ASP A 106 2.43 -13.71 -10.70
N ASN A 107 2.19 -12.60 -11.42
CA ASN A 107 2.76 -11.31 -11.07
C ASN A 107 2.14 -10.73 -9.79
N MET A 108 0.81 -10.84 -9.61
CA MET A 108 0.17 -10.50 -8.33
C MET A 108 0.78 -11.28 -7.16
N LEU A 109 1.00 -12.59 -7.36
CA LEU A 109 1.60 -13.45 -6.34
C LEU A 109 3.05 -13.08 -6.05
N LYS A 110 3.84 -12.67 -7.06
CA LYS A 110 5.19 -12.16 -6.86
C LYS A 110 5.19 -10.89 -6.02
N ILE A 111 4.30 -9.94 -6.30
CA ILE A 111 4.16 -8.69 -5.52
C ILE A 111 3.83 -9.03 -4.06
N ARG A 112 2.82 -9.86 -3.82
CA ARG A 112 2.40 -10.29 -2.47
C ARG A 112 3.52 -11.01 -1.72
N LYS A 113 4.23 -11.93 -2.38
CA LYS A 113 5.38 -12.62 -1.77
C LYS A 113 6.50 -11.64 -1.45
N GLY A 114 6.77 -10.69 -2.35
CA GLY A 114 7.74 -9.61 -2.15
C GLY A 114 7.42 -8.78 -0.92
N PHE A 115 6.15 -8.46 -0.67
CA PHE A 115 5.74 -7.70 0.52
C PHE A 115 6.15 -8.38 1.83
N CYS A 116 6.19 -9.71 1.87
CA CYS A 116 6.54 -10.49 3.05
C CYS A 116 7.99 -11.00 3.07
N THR A 117 8.78 -10.75 2.01
CA THR A 117 10.18 -11.22 1.97
C THR A 117 11.12 -10.20 2.62
N ALA A 118 12.02 -10.70 3.45
CA ALA A 118 13.12 -9.95 4.08
C ALA A 118 14.15 -9.37 3.08
N GLU A 119 13.83 -9.30 1.79
CA GLU A 119 14.59 -8.60 0.75
C GLU A 119 14.07 -7.17 0.56
N ASN A 120 12.77 -6.94 0.78
CA ASN A 120 12.16 -5.61 0.82
C ASN A 120 12.24 -4.94 2.21
N PHE A 121 12.55 -5.73 3.24
CA PHE A 121 13.03 -5.21 4.52
C PHE A 121 14.56 -5.34 4.53
N PRO A 122 15.34 -4.26 4.70
CA PRO A 122 16.81 -4.30 4.63
C PRO A 122 17.46 -5.03 5.82
N GLU A 123 16.85 -6.07 6.36
CA GLU A 123 17.44 -6.89 7.41
C GLU A 123 18.46 -7.89 6.82
N LYS A 124 18.28 -8.34 5.58
CA LYS A 124 19.20 -9.32 4.93
C LYS A 124 20.34 -8.72 4.12
N ALA A 125 20.36 -7.40 3.90
CA ALA A 125 21.56 -6.72 3.39
C ALA A 125 22.73 -6.78 4.39
N VAL A 126 22.45 -7.06 5.68
CA VAL A 126 23.46 -7.14 6.75
C VAL A 126 24.06 -8.55 6.88
N ALA A 127 23.41 -9.60 6.35
CA ALA A 127 23.76 -10.98 6.69
C ALA A 127 24.77 -11.67 5.75
N LYS A 128 25.25 -11.02 4.68
CA LYS A 128 26.11 -11.69 3.67
C LYS A 128 27.52 -11.11 3.45
N THR A 129 27.92 -10.07 4.17
CA THR A 129 29.33 -9.63 4.18
C THR A 129 29.91 -9.96 5.54
N LYS A 130 30.37 -11.20 5.72
CA LYS A 130 30.96 -11.73 6.95
C LYS A 130 32.28 -11.05 7.37
N ASN A 131 32.61 -9.86 6.85
CA ASN A 131 33.84 -9.17 7.22
C ASN A 131 33.81 -7.64 7.36
N GLU A 132 32.85 -6.84 6.87
CA GLU A 132 33.05 -5.37 6.91
C GLU A 132 31.79 -4.51 7.02
N LEU A 133 30.89 -4.80 7.97
CA LEU A 133 30.09 -3.75 8.60
C LEU A 133 29.89 -4.16 10.06
N GLN A 134 30.84 -3.84 10.93
CA GLN A 134 30.44 -3.54 12.31
C GLN A 134 29.54 -2.31 12.23
N ILE A 135 28.24 -2.54 12.02
CA ILE A 135 27.25 -1.55 12.39
C ILE A 135 27.45 -1.42 13.89
N ALA A 136 28.05 -0.33 14.34
CA ALA A 136 28.09 -0.02 15.74
C ALA A 136 26.63 -0.06 16.21
N ASN A 137 26.30 -1.02 17.07
CA ASN A 137 24.99 -1.14 17.72
C ASN A 137 24.74 0.00 18.73
N THR A 138 25.55 1.06 18.63
CA THR A 138 25.58 2.23 19.47
C THR A 138 25.81 3.44 18.58
N GLY A 139 25.08 4.53 18.80
CA GLY A 139 25.19 5.72 17.96
C GLY A 139 23.94 6.58 18.02
N THR A 140 23.97 7.69 17.29
CA THR A 140 22.81 8.59 17.15
C THR A 140 21.89 8.10 16.04
N ILE A 141 20.60 7.96 16.33
CA ILE A 141 19.57 7.64 15.34
C ILE A 141 18.79 8.91 15.02
N ASN A 142 18.68 9.25 13.73
CA ASN A 142 17.81 10.33 13.27
C ASN A 142 16.39 9.77 13.07
N ASN A 143 15.47 10.17 13.95
CA ASN A 143 14.06 9.77 13.85
C ASN A 143 13.28 10.74 12.94
N VAL A 144 12.48 10.21 12.01
CA VAL A 144 11.57 10.99 11.17
C VAL A 144 10.14 10.80 11.68
N VAL A 145 9.54 11.88 12.19
CA VAL A 145 8.16 11.86 12.70
C VAL A 145 7.25 12.50 11.65
N VAL A 146 6.33 11.70 11.09
CA VAL A 146 5.36 12.15 10.08
C VAL A 146 3.98 12.27 10.73
N PHE A 147 3.42 13.47 10.69
CA PHE A 147 2.06 13.73 11.15
C PHE A 147 1.11 13.66 9.94
N VAL A 148 0.14 12.74 9.99
CA VAL A 148 -0.87 12.56 8.95
C VAL A 148 -2.23 12.98 9.50
N ARG A 149 -2.95 13.80 8.74
CA ARG A 149 -4.35 14.17 9.00
C ARG A 149 -5.15 14.05 7.71
N PHE A 150 -6.44 13.78 7.84
CA PHE A 150 -7.37 13.76 6.72
C PHE A 150 -8.05 15.12 6.56
N SER A 151 -8.77 15.31 5.45
CA SER A 151 -9.43 16.59 5.14
C SER A 151 -10.59 16.93 6.09
N ASP A 152 -11.15 15.92 6.74
CA ASP A 152 -12.23 15.99 7.72
C ASP A 152 -11.73 16.02 9.19
N ASP A 153 -10.42 15.88 9.42
CA ASP A 153 -9.85 15.96 10.76
C ASP A 153 -9.67 17.41 11.24
N SER A 154 -9.90 17.62 12.54
CA SER A 154 -9.51 18.85 13.22
C SER A 154 -7.99 19.01 13.28
N GLU A 155 -7.51 20.27 13.26
CA GLU A 155 -6.08 20.58 13.36
C GLU A 155 -5.45 20.05 14.66
N TYR A 156 -4.15 19.76 14.62
CA TYR A 156 -3.43 19.27 15.79
C TYR A 156 -3.49 20.28 16.95
N SER A 157 -3.94 19.81 18.11
CA SER A 157 -4.07 20.64 19.31
C SER A 157 -2.78 20.80 20.09
N LYS A 158 -1.78 19.94 19.84
CA LYS A 158 -0.47 19.95 20.50
C LYS A 158 0.58 20.55 19.58
N GLY A 159 1.47 21.36 20.16
CA GLY A 159 2.61 21.93 19.42
C GLY A 159 3.70 20.90 19.15
N LEU A 160 4.54 21.16 18.15
CA LEU A 160 5.69 20.30 17.79
C LEU A 160 6.62 20.03 18.98
N GLN A 161 6.77 21.00 19.90
CA GLN A 161 7.61 20.86 21.09
C GLN A 161 7.18 19.66 21.95
N THR A 162 5.88 19.40 22.09
CA THR A 162 5.41 18.25 22.87
C THR A 162 5.93 16.93 22.30
N TYR A 163 5.98 16.80 20.97
CA TYR A 163 6.53 15.61 20.32
C TYR A 163 8.06 15.59 20.36
N ALA A 164 8.70 16.75 20.23
CA ALA A 164 10.14 16.87 20.39
C ALA A 164 10.58 16.42 21.79
N ASP A 165 9.85 16.80 22.85
CA ASP A 165 10.15 16.44 24.23
C ASP A 165 9.96 14.93 24.48
N MET A 166 8.87 14.35 23.95
CA MET A 166 8.62 12.90 24.05
C MET A 166 9.75 12.06 23.41
N HIS A 167 10.42 12.58 22.37
CA HIS A 167 11.47 11.82 21.67
C HIS A 167 12.88 12.17 22.17
N ASN A 168 13.15 13.44 22.51
CA ASN A 168 14.52 13.96 22.66
C ASN A 168 14.82 14.60 24.03
N SER A 169 13.86 14.77 24.93
CA SER A 169 14.14 15.41 26.23
C SER A 169 15.03 14.55 27.14
N ASP A 170 15.70 15.17 28.10
CA ASP A 170 16.50 14.45 29.12
C ASP A 170 15.64 13.88 30.27
N GLY A 171 14.32 14.10 30.23
CA GLY A 171 13.35 13.52 31.16
C GLY A 171 12.82 12.17 30.69
N VAL A 172 11.53 11.92 30.87
CA VAL A 172 10.88 10.72 30.34
C VAL A 172 10.70 10.87 28.82
N SER A 173 11.62 10.28 28.06
CA SER A 173 11.63 10.33 26.59
C SER A 173 12.14 9.02 25.97
N MET A 174 11.91 8.87 24.66
CA MET A 174 12.48 7.78 23.88
C MET A 174 14.01 7.78 23.96
N LYS A 175 14.66 8.94 23.80
CA LYS A 175 16.11 9.09 23.93
C LYS A 175 16.59 8.63 25.32
N ALA A 176 15.98 9.12 26.39
CA ALA A 176 16.38 8.76 27.76
C ALA A 176 16.25 7.26 28.03
N TYR A 177 15.16 6.63 27.56
CA TYR A 177 14.97 5.18 27.66
C TYR A 177 16.09 4.41 26.96
N PHE A 178 16.40 4.76 25.70
CA PHE A 178 17.45 4.06 24.94
C PHE A 178 18.86 4.36 25.47
N ASP A 179 19.12 5.56 25.99
CA ASP A 179 20.36 5.89 26.70
C ASP A 179 20.52 4.98 27.94
N GLU A 180 19.47 4.80 28.74
CA GLU A 180 19.48 3.94 29.94
C GLU A 180 19.70 2.45 29.61
N VAL A 181 18.90 1.87 28.70
CA VAL A 181 18.97 0.42 28.42
C VAL A 181 20.17 0.01 27.56
N SER A 182 20.85 0.98 26.92
CA SER A 182 22.05 0.70 26.12
C SER A 182 23.34 0.66 26.95
N TYR A 183 23.26 0.89 28.27
CA TYR A 183 24.38 0.87 29.22
C TYR A 183 25.57 1.74 28.80
N LYS A 184 25.29 2.90 28.20
CA LYS A 184 26.30 3.93 27.93
C LYS A 184 26.57 4.81 29.15
#